data_AF-A0A953X4R8-F1
#
_entry.id   AF-A0A953X4R8-F1
#
_cell.length_a   1.000
_cell.length_b   1.000
_cell.length_c   1.000
_cell.angle_alpha   90.00
_cell.angle_beta   90.00
_cell.angle_gamma   90.00
#
_symmetry.space_group_name_H-M   'P 1'
#
loop_
_entity.id
_entity.type
_entity.pdbx_description
1 polymer ?
#
loop_
_entity_poly.entity_id
_entity_poly.type
_entity_poly.pdbx_seq_one_letter_code
_entity_poly.pdbx_strand_id
1 'polypeptide(L)'
;MRRACLSGLLIAASALPAVAETPLERALEVPKEGPLYTFDVKIKDNTLDIDAKVDPSKPEGDRLSLVSPDASTFDDAQAKRFADLKQHTKGDVWCSSFAENIPDDAALLSESQEEAVYGFTPVPGEDDGDMAKAYKHLTGRVTVSKEKPGITSFEMFSEKPFKPMAIAKVNAFSMKVKCDYAPDGRTYIRDLTFSLAGSAMMQKFSQTEHRQITALSEIPGSATGQR
;
A
#
# COMPACT_ATOMS: atom_id res chain seq x y z
N MET A 1 71.78 35.49 -1.34
CA MET A 1 70.93 34.78 -2.33
C MET A 1 69.79 34.07 -1.60
N ARG A 2 68.65 33.94 -2.28
CA ARG A 2 67.26 33.80 -1.79
C ARG A 2 66.96 32.67 -0.78
N ARG A 3 66.14 33.02 0.23
CA ARG A 3 65.33 32.14 1.10
C ARG A 3 64.24 31.45 0.30
N ALA A 4 63.90 30.20 0.64
CA ALA A 4 62.62 29.58 0.27
C ALA A 4 62.09 28.76 1.46
N CYS A 5 61.09 29.31 2.16
CA CYS A 5 60.23 28.58 3.08
C CYS A 5 59.16 27.86 2.26
N LEU A 6 59.08 26.54 2.35
CA LEU A 6 57.91 25.78 1.90
C LEU A 6 56.92 25.65 3.06
N SER A 7 55.86 26.45 2.99
CA SER A 7 54.70 26.35 3.86
C SER A 7 53.81 25.19 3.39
N GLY A 8 53.76 24.11 4.17
CA GLY A 8 52.81 23.02 3.98
C GLY A 8 51.40 23.47 4.39
N LEU A 9 50.48 23.53 3.43
CA LEU A 9 49.07 23.80 3.67
C LEU A 9 48.38 22.48 4.06
N LEU A 10 48.01 22.32 5.34
CA LEU A 10 47.11 21.25 5.77
C LEU A 10 45.69 21.58 5.28
N ILE A 11 45.18 20.80 4.33
CA ILE A 11 43.76 20.81 3.96
C ILE A 11 43.01 20.00 5.03
N ALA A 12 42.32 20.70 5.93
CA ALA A 12 41.36 20.08 6.83
C ALA A 12 40.12 19.69 6.02
N ALA A 13 39.96 18.40 5.75
CA ALA A 13 38.73 17.85 5.19
C ALA A 13 37.64 17.88 6.28
N SER A 14 36.74 18.84 6.20
CA SER A 14 35.52 18.89 7.01
C SER A 14 34.62 17.73 6.59
N ALA A 15 34.61 16.64 7.35
CA ALA A 15 33.58 15.62 7.22
C ALA A 15 32.26 16.25 7.69
N LEU A 16 31.40 16.64 6.75
CA LEU A 16 30.02 16.95 7.06
C LEU A 16 29.39 15.68 7.67
N PRO A 17 28.63 15.78 8.77
CA PRO A 17 27.90 14.63 9.27
C PRO A 17 26.93 14.19 8.17
N ALA A 18 27.10 12.97 7.67
CA ALA A 18 26.07 12.34 6.86
C ALA A 18 24.82 12.26 7.73
N VAL A 19 23.77 12.99 7.36
CA VAL A 19 22.45 12.81 7.96
C VAL A 19 22.06 11.40 7.56
N ALA A 20 22.08 10.46 8.51
CA ALA A 20 21.70 9.09 8.24
C ALA A 20 20.21 9.08 7.88
N GLU A 21 19.89 8.59 6.68
CA GLU A 21 18.51 8.38 6.24
C GLU A 21 17.76 7.56 7.28
N THR A 22 16.55 8.00 7.59
CA THR A 22 15.64 7.32 8.50
C THR A 22 15.19 5.98 7.91
N PRO A 23 14.76 5.02 8.75
CA PRO A 23 14.15 3.78 8.26
C PRO A 23 12.99 4.00 7.29
N LEU A 24 12.17 5.05 7.50
CA LEU A 24 11.07 5.39 6.62
C LEU A 24 11.58 5.85 5.25
N GLU A 25 12.51 6.80 5.19
CA GLU A 25 13.07 7.29 3.92
C GLU A 25 13.62 6.13 3.08
N ARG A 26 14.42 5.24 3.67
CA ARG A 26 14.94 4.05 2.97
C ARG A 26 13.85 3.12 2.46
N ALA A 27 12.76 2.97 3.21
CA ALA A 27 11.63 2.12 2.79
C ALA A 27 10.83 2.74 1.64
N LEU A 28 10.75 4.08 1.57
CA LEU A 28 10.06 4.80 0.50
C LEU A 28 10.89 4.86 -0.80
N GLU A 29 12.21 4.71 -0.71
CA GLU A 29 13.13 4.67 -1.84
C GLU A 29 13.25 3.30 -2.52
N VAL A 30 12.61 2.26 -1.96
CA VAL A 30 12.59 0.92 -2.59
C VAL A 30 12.04 1.03 -4.02
N PRO A 31 12.70 0.41 -5.02
CA PRO A 31 12.24 0.47 -6.41
C PRO A 31 10.77 0.07 -6.57
N LYS A 32 10.00 0.93 -7.24
CA LYS A 32 8.60 0.64 -7.59
C LYS A 32 8.50 -0.38 -8.74
N GLU A 33 9.45 -0.30 -9.67
CA GLU A 33 9.53 -1.14 -10.85
C GLU A 33 10.24 -2.48 -10.57
N GLY A 34 9.86 -3.51 -11.31
CA GLY A 34 10.40 -4.86 -11.22
C GLY A 34 9.63 -5.83 -12.11
N PRO A 35 9.94 -7.13 -12.06
CA PRO A 35 9.18 -8.12 -12.82
C PRO A 35 7.69 -8.12 -12.45
N LEU A 36 6.87 -8.61 -13.37
CA LEU A 36 5.48 -8.91 -13.12
C LEU A 36 5.37 -10.26 -12.40
N TYR A 37 4.34 -10.39 -11.55
CA TYR A 37 4.04 -11.63 -10.85
C TYR A 37 2.60 -12.05 -11.10
N THR A 38 2.39 -13.35 -11.32
CA THR A 38 1.07 -13.95 -11.14
C THR A 38 0.87 -14.32 -9.67
N PHE A 39 -0.38 -14.32 -9.22
CA PHE A 39 -0.71 -14.70 -7.85
C PHE A 39 -2.16 -15.15 -7.74
N ASP A 40 -2.45 -15.88 -6.67
CA ASP A 40 -3.80 -16.23 -6.28
C ASP A 40 -4.30 -15.23 -5.24
N VAL A 41 -5.57 -14.83 -5.35
CA VAL A 41 -6.24 -13.92 -4.44
C VAL A 41 -7.53 -14.55 -3.91
N LYS A 42 -7.65 -14.57 -2.59
CA LYS A 42 -8.91 -14.84 -1.90
C LYS A 42 -9.59 -13.52 -1.58
N ILE A 43 -10.86 -13.36 -1.96
CA ILE A 43 -11.64 -12.15 -1.70
C ILE A 43 -12.91 -12.55 -0.98
N LYS A 44 -13.13 -11.98 0.20
CA LYS A 44 -14.35 -12.14 0.98
C LYS A 44 -14.91 -10.77 1.38
N ASP A 45 -16.09 -10.43 0.89
CA ASP A 45 -16.85 -9.25 1.30
C ASP A 45 -18.30 -9.61 1.65
N ASN A 46 -19.16 -8.61 1.78
CA ASN A 46 -20.58 -8.80 2.09
C ASN A 46 -21.37 -9.48 0.95
N THR A 47 -20.79 -9.63 -0.24
CA THR A 47 -21.44 -10.12 -1.46
C THR A 47 -20.72 -11.33 -2.04
N LEU A 48 -19.40 -11.35 -2.06
CA LEU A 48 -18.57 -12.40 -2.63
C LEU A 48 -17.70 -13.11 -1.59
N ASP A 49 -17.48 -14.40 -1.81
CA ASP A 49 -16.44 -15.21 -1.17
C ASP A 49 -15.84 -16.10 -2.27
N ILE A 50 -14.69 -15.69 -2.81
CA ILE A 50 -14.09 -16.28 -4.01
C ILE A 50 -12.59 -16.51 -3.85
N ASP A 51 -12.10 -17.52 -4.57
CA ASP A 51 -10.71 -17.68 -4.92
C ASP A 51 -10.55 -17.35 -6.42
N ALA A 52 -9.56 -16.53 -6.76
CA ALA A 52 -9.29 -16.13 -8.12
C ALA A 52 -7.78 -16.08 -8.38
N LYS A 53 -7.40 -16.17 -9.65
CA LYS A 53 -6.02 -15.98 -10.11
C LYS A 53 -5.89 -14.65 -10.83
N VAL A 54 -4.79 -13.95 -10.56
CA VAL A 54 -4.44 -12.70 -11.23
C VAL A 54 -3.18 -12.91 -12.09
N ASP A 55 -3.27 -12.47 -13.34
CA ASP A 55 -2.17 -12.45 -14.31
C ASP A 55 -2.03 -11.05 -14.92
N PRO A 56 -1.12 -10.21 -14.39
CA PRO A 56 -0.91 -8.84 -14.87
C PRO A 56 -0.36 -8.76 -16.30
N SER A 57 0.14 -9.85 -16.88
CA SER A 57 0.62 -9.85 -18.27
C SER A 57 -0.53 -9.70 -19.28
N LYS A 58 -1.75 -10.08 -18.89
CA LYS A 58 -2.96 -9.99 -19.70
C LYS A 58 -3.49 -8.54 -19.80
N PRO A 59 -4.28 -8.23 -20.85
CA PRO A 59 -4.99 -6.96 -20.96
C PRO A 59 -5.89 -6.68 -19.75
N GLU A 60 -6.11 -5.40 -19.46
CA GLU A 60 -7.11 -4.99 -18.46
C GLU A 60 -8.48 -5.57 -18.81
N GLY A 61 -9.24 -5.93 -17.78
CA GLY A 61 -10.46 -6.71 -17.97
C GLY A 61 -10.23 -8.20 -18.10
N ASP A 62 -9.03 -8.73 -18.39
CA ASP A 62 -8.78 -10.19 -18.47
C ASP A 62 -7.72 -10.69 -17.48
N ARG A 63 -7.23 -9.80 -16.62
CA ARG A 63 -6.22 -10.13 -15.59
C ARG A 63 -6.77 -11.06 -14.51
N LEU A 64 -8.06 -10.96 -14.16
CA LEU A 64 -8.70 -11.75 -13.09
C LEU A 64 -9.45 -12.96 -13.67
N SER A 65 -9.14 -14.15 -13.18
CA SER A 65 -9.81 -15.42 -13.55
C SER A 65 -10.35 -16.11 -12.30
N LEU A 66 -11.64 -16.47 -12.30
CA LEU A 66 -12.26 -17.17 -11.17
C LEU A 66 -11.73 -18.60 -11.05
N VAL A 67 -11.40 -19.02 -9.84
CA VAL A 67 -10.99 -20.40 -9.51
C VAL A 67 -12.12 -21.11 -8.76
N SER A 68 -12.72 -20.45 -7.77
CA SER A 68 -13.84 -20.98 -6.98
C SER A 68 -14.69 -19.83 -6.44
N PRO A 69 -16.02 -19.99 -6.29
CA PRO A 69 -16.82 -21.13 -6.74
C PRO A 69 -17.03 -21.11 -8.26
N ASP A 70 -17.81 -22.05 -8.80
CA ASP A 70 -18.19 -22.03 -10.21
C ASP A 70 -19.05 -20.78 -10.51
N ALA A 71 -18.72 -20.02 -11.56
CA ALA A 71 -19.42 -18.79 -11.93
C ALA A 71 -20.92 -18.98 -12.19
N SER A 72 -21.35 -20.17 -12.61
CA SER A 72 -22.78 -20.49 -12.80
C SER A 72 -23.58 -20.54 -11.50
N THR A 73 -22.90 -20.56 -10.35
CA THR A 73 -23.53 -20.54 -9.02
C THR A 73 -23.78 -19.14 -8.50
N PHE A 74 -23.30 -18.10 -9.19
CA PHE A 74 -23.52 -16.72 -8.79
C PHE A 74 -24.97 -16.28 -8.98
N ASP A 75 -25.48 -15.55 -8.00
CA ASP A 75 -26.64 -14.69 -8.20
C ASP A 75 -26.27 -13.40 -8.95
N ASP A 76 -27.26 -12.58 -9.29
CA ASP A 76 -27.07 -11.34 -10.04
C ASP A 76 -26.12 -10.34 -9.35
N ALA A 77 -26.15 -10.27 -8.02
CA ALA A 77 -25.31 -9.35 -7.25
C ALA A 77 -23.85 -9.82 -7.25
N GLN A 78 -23.64 -11.13 -7.07
CA GLN A 78 -22.33 -11.77 -7.15
C GLN A 78 -21.73 -11.64 -8.54
N ALA A 79 -22.50 -11.93 -9.59
CA ALA A 79 -22.07 -11.80 -10.97
C ALA A 79 -21.66 -10.36 -11.31
N LYS A 80 -22.47 -9.37 -10.90
CA LYS A 80 -22.15 -7.95 -11.09
C LYS A 80 -20.89 -7.55 -10.33
N ARG A 81 -20.75 -7.97 -9.07
CA ARG A 81 -19.57 -7.66 -8.24
C ARG A 81 -18.30 -8.29 -8.82
N PHE A 82 -18.37 -9.52 -9.32
CA PHE A 82 -17.22 -10.16 -9.94
C PHE A 82 -16.84 -9.50 -11.28
N ALA A 83 -17.82 -9.11 -12.09
CA ALA A 83 -17.57 -8.36 -13.32
C ALA A 83 -16.88 -7.01 -13.06
N ASP A 84 -17.31 -6.29 -12.02
CA ASP A 84 -16.67 -5.06 -11.54
C ASP A 84 -15.21 -5.29 -11.11
N LEU A 85 -14.95 -6.32 -10.29
CA LEU A 85 -13.59 -6.72 -9.93
C LEU A 85 -12.73 -7.03 -11.17
N LYS A 86 -13.29 -7.76 -12.13
CA LYS A 86 -12.59 -8.13 -13.37
C LYS A 86 -12.20 -6.89 -14.19
N GLN A 87 -13.07 -5.89 -14.28
CA GLN A 87 -12.80 -4.63 -14.98
C GLN A 87 -11.73 -3.77 -14.29
N HIS A 88 -11.71 -3.76 -12.96
CA HIS A 88 -10.85 -2.84 -12.20
C HIS A 88 -9.57 -3.47 -11.63
N THR A 89 -9.34 -4.78 -11.83
CA THR A 89 -8.12 -5.44 -11.36
C THR A 89 -6.92 -5.01 -12.21
N LYS A 90 -6.09 -4.12 -11.66
CA LYS A 90 -4.84 -3.67 -12.29
C LYS A 90 -3.70 -4.69 -12.16
N GLY A 91 -3.71 -5.53 -11.11
CA GLY A 91 -2.60 -6.43 -10.81
C GLY A 91 -1.44 -5.75 -10.06
N ASP A 92 -1.64 -4.51 -9.64
CA ASP A 92 -0.75 -3.83 -8.69
C ASP A 92 -1.05 -4.31 -7.27
N VAL A 93 -0.05 -4.86 -6.61
CA VAL A 93 -0.13 -5.46 -5.27
C VAL A 93 0.93 -4.89 -4.35
N TRP A 94 1.66 -3.85 -4.76
CA TRP A 94 2.86 -3.43 -4.07
C TRP A 94 2.53 -2.52 -2.90
N CYS A 95 3.14 -2.77 -1.74
CA CYS A 95 2.93 -1.92 -0.57
C CYS A 95 3.60 -0.55 -0.72
N SER A 96 4.51 -0.39 -1.67
CA SER A 96 5.07 0.92 -2.06
C SER A 96 4.02 1.88 -2.60
N SER A 97 2.85 1.40 -3.06
CA SER A 97 1.74 2.26 -3.49
C SER A 97 1.20 3.13 -2.35
N PHE A 98 1.28 2.66 -1.09
CA PHE A 98 0.85 3.43 0.07
C PHE A 98 1.76 4.61 0.40
N ALA A 99 2.96 4.67 -0.18
CA ALA A 99 3.89 5.79 0.00
C ALA A 99 3.25 7.13 -0.34
N GLU A 100 2.36 7.16 -1.34
CA GLU A 100 1.67 8.37 -1.81
C GLU A 100 0.71 8.95 -0.77
N ASN A 101 0.29 8.15 0.22
CA ASN A 101 -0.54 8.62 1.32
C ASN A 101 0.26 9.06 2.55
N ILE A 102 1.58 8.90 2.57
CA ILE A 102 2.45 9.21 3.71
C ILE A 102 3.05 10.61 3.47
N PRO A 103 2.72 11.61 4.29
CA PRO A 103 3.34 12.93 4.18
C PRO A 103 4.77 12.93 4.73
N ASP A 104 5.56 13.91 4.29
CA ASP A 104 6.96 14.10 4.72
C ASP A 104 7.09 14.36 6.23
N ASP A 105 6.02 14.81 6.90
CA ASP A 105 6.00 15.11 8.34
C ASP A 105 5.60 13.92 9.22
N ALA A 106 5.62 12.69 8.68
CA ALA A 106 5.34 11.48 9.44
C ALA A 106 6.25 11.33 10.67
N ALA A 107 5.64 11.20 11.85
CA ALA A 107 6.35 11.22 13.12
C ALA A 107 6.65 9.80 13.62
N LEU A 108 7.88 9.55 14.06
CA LEU A 108 8.26 8.29 14.70
C LEU A 108 7.46 8.09 16.00
N LEU A 109 6.69 7.02 16.09
CA LEU A 109 5.90 6.65 17.27
C LEU A 109 6.65 5.68 18.16
N SER A 110 7.32 4.70 17.55
CA SER A 110 8.08 3.67 18.26
C SER A 110 9.13 3.06 17.34
N GLU A 111 10.23 2.61 17.93
CA GLU A 111 11.31 1.94 17.21
C GLU A 111 11.83 0.77 18.03
N SER A 112 12.06 -0.36 17.36
CA SER A 112 12.73 -1.54 17.91
C SER A 112 14.08 -1.76 17.21
N GLN A 113 14.72 -2.90 17.46
CA GLN A 113 15.92 -3.27 16.69
C GLN A 113 15.57 -3.60 15.23
N GLU A 114 14.39 -4.16 14.99
CA GLU A 114 13.98 -4.73 13.70
C GLU A 114 13.09 -3.79 12.88
N GLU A 115 12.30 -2.94 13.53
CA GLU A 115 11.26 -2.15 12.86
C GLU A 115 11.15 -0.73 13.44
N ALA A 116 10.61 0.18 12.64
CA ALA A 116 10.20 1.51 13.06
C ALA A 116 8.74 1.75 12.65
N VAL A 117 7.97 2.38 13.54
CA VAL A 117 6.55 2.69 13.34
C VAL A 117 6.38 4.20 13.33
N TYR A 118 5.75 4.71 12.27
CA TYR A 118 5.47 6.13 12.10
C TYR A 118 3.97 6.37 12.07
N GLY A 119 3.56 7.52 12.59
CA GLY A 119 2.18 7.99 12.63
C GLY A 119 2.04 9.32 11.90
N PHE A 120 0.93 9.48 11.19
CA PHE A 120 0.68 10.66 10.35
C PHE A 120 -0.82 10.84 10.12
N THR A 121 -1.21 12.00 9.60
CA THR A 121 -2.51 12.17 8.95
C THR A 121 -2.32 11.87 7.46
N PRO A 122 -2.99 10.86 6.89
CA PRO A 122 -2.76 10.48 5.50
C PRO A 122 -3.19 11.60 4.55
N VAL A 123 -2.50 11.70 3.41
CA VAL A 123 -2.87 12.61 2.33
C VAL A 123 -3.65 11.86 1.25
N PRO A 124 -4.68 12.49 0.64
CA PRO A 124 -5.44 11.86 -0.43
C PRO A 124 -4.62 11.76 -1.72
N GLY A 125 -4.84 10.70 -2.49
CA GLY A 125 -4.36 10.57 -3.87
C GLY A 125 -5.18 11.42 -4.83
N GLU A 126 -4.68 11.61 -6.05
CA GLU A 126 -5.31 12.46 -7.07
C GLU A 126 -6.73 11.99 -7.44
N ASP A 127 -6.96 10.67 -7.43
CA ASP A 127 -8.23 10.04 -7.82
C ASP A 127 -9.28 9.97 -6.69
N ASP A 128 -8.97 10.43 -5.47
CA ASP A 128 -9.88 10.29 -4.32
C ASP A 128 -11.12 11.19 -4.39
N GLY A 129 -11.13 12.21 -5.24
CA GLY A 129 -12.30 13.07 -5.49
C GLY A 129 -12.96 13.60 -4.21
N ASP A 130 -14.27 13.36 -4.07
CA ASP A 130 -15.04 13.81 -2.89
C ASP A 130 -14.62 13.13 -1.57
N MET A 131 -13.97 11.96 -1.64
CA MET A 131 -13.49 11.23 -0.48
C MET A 131 -12.23 11.85 0.13
N ALA A 132 -11.55 12.75 -0.57
CA ALA A 132 -10.39 13.49 -0.06
C ALA A 132 -10.69 14.20 1.28
N LYS A 133 -11.94 14.66 1.49
CA LYS A 133 -12.37 15.31 2.73
C LYS A 133 -12.37 14.38 3.95
N ALA A 134 -12.39 13.07 3.74
CA ALA A 134 -12.34 12.08 4.82
C ALA A 134 -10.94 11.96 5.43
N TYR A 135 -9.88 12.16 4.64
CA TYR A 135 -8.49 11.91 5.05
C TYR A 135 -8.04 12.70 6.28
N LYS A 136 -8.50 13.96 6.43
CA LYS A 136 -8.22 14.79 7.62
C LYS A 136 -8.82 14.24 8.93
N HIS A 137 -9.69 13.24 8.84
CA HIS A 137 -10.31 12.56 9.99
C HIS A 137 -9.71 11.17 10.25
N LEU A 138 -8.72 10.77 9.45
CA LEU A 138 -8.04 9.50 9.57
C LEU A 138 -6.69 9.66 10.24
N THR A 139 -6.27 8.60 10.91
CA THR A 139 -4.93 8.39 11.43
C THR A 139 -4.28 7.30 10.60
N GLY A 140 -3.10 7.61 10.06
CA GLY A 140 -2.23 6.69 9.35
C GLY A 140 -1.17 6.12 10.28
N ARG A 141 -0.83 4.85 10.11
CA ARG A 141 0.38 4.24 10.67
C ARG A 141 1.08 3.40 9.62
N VAL A 142 2.39 3.55 9.53
CA VAL A 142 3.24 2.71 8.68
C VAL A 142 4.29 2.04 9.55
N THR A 143 4.53 0.75 9.31
CA THR A 143 5.65 0.00 9.88
C THR A 143 6.61 -0.34 8.77
N VAL A 144 7.89 -0.08 9.00
CA VAL A 144 8.97 -0.33 8.06
C VAL A 144 10.03 -1.19 8.73
N SER A 145 10.66 -2.08 7.96
CA SER A 145 11.77 -2.88 8.45
C SER A 145 13.08 -2.09 8.40
N LYS A 146 13.89 -2.24 9.45
CA LYS A 146 15.22 -1.65 9.55
C LYS A 146 16.30 -2.49 8.86
N GLU A 147 16.06 -3.80 8.73
CA GLU A 147 17.01 -4.75 8.14
C GLU A 147 16.85 -4.85 6.62
N LYS A 148 15.61 -4.99 6.13
CA LYS A 148 15.27 -5.05 4.71
C LYS A 148 14.37 -3.86 4.41
N PRO A 149 14.84 -2.81 3.71
CA PRO A 149 14.01 -1.65 3.45
C PRO A 149 12.69 -2.05 2.76
N GLY A 150 11.58 -1.55 3.28
CA GLY A 150 10.25 -1.82 2.77
C GLY A 150 9.16 -1.60 3.81
N ILE A 151 7.94 -1.30 3.33
CA ILE A 151 6.75 -1.21 4.16
C ILE A 151 6.30 -2.64 4.50
N THR A 152 6.22 -2.98 5.80
CA THR A 152 5.78 -4.28 6.31
C THR A 152 4.32 -4.24 6.81
N SER A 153 3.82 -3.06 7.17
CA SER A 153 2.44 -2.85 7.57
C SER A 153 1.99 -1.42 7.24
N PHE A 154 0.74 -1.28 6.83
CA PHE A 154 0.10 0.03 6.65
C PHE A 154 -1.31 0.00 7.24
N GLU A 155 -1.67 1.02 8.00
CA GLU A 155 -2.99 1.17 8.59
C GLU A 155 -3.54 2.57 8.34
N MET A 156 -4.81 2.66 7.99
CA MET A 156 -5.59 3.90 8.05
C MET A 156 -6.86 3.64 8.83
N PHE A 157 -7.13 4.46 9.85
CA PHE A 157 -8.31 4.25 10.69
C PHE A 157 -8.85 5.57 11.23
N SER A 158 -10.13 5.59 11.58
CA SER A 158 -10.73 6.71 12.30
C SER A 158 -10.74 6.43 13.80
N GLU A 159 -10.16 7.30 14.61
CA GLU A 159 -10.23 7.17 16.08
C GLU A 159 -11.63 7.47 16.64
N LYS A 160 -12.39 8.31 15.93
CA LYS A 160 -13.72 8.77 16.33
C LYS A 160 -14.63 8.86 15.11
N PRO A 161 -15.96 8.74 15.28
CA PRO A 161 -16.92 9.03 14.23
C PRO A 161 -16.76 10.44 13.66
N PHE A 162 -16.96 10.61 12.35
CA PHE A 162 -16.84 11.90 11.68
C PHE A 162 -17.87 12.07 10.56
N LYS A 163 -18.06 13.31 10.10
CA LYS A 163 -18.99 13.65 9.01
C LYS A 163 -18.17 14.22 7.83
N PRO A 164 -17.87 13.43 6.79
CA PRO A 164 -17.17 13.96 5.62
C PRO A 164 -18.06 14.94 4.83
N MET A 165 -19.38 14.80 4.95
CA MET A 165 -20.40 15.61 4.27
C MET A 165 -21.63 15.80 5.18
N ALA A 166 -22.51 16.77 4.87
CA ALA A 166 -23.69 17.05 5.70
C ALA A 166 -24.67 15.86 5.84
N ILE A 167 -24.86 15.09 4.75
CA ILE A 167 -25.82 13.98 4.67
C ILE A 167 -25.23 12.61 5.03
N ALA A 168 -23.94 12.55 5.40
CA ALA A 168 -23.21 11.31 5.64
C ALA A 168 -22.42 11.37 6.95
N LYS A 169 -22.44 10.27 7.70
CA LYS A 169 -21.63 10.07 8.90
C LYS A 169 -20.90 8.75 8.78
N VAL A 170 -19.58 8.78 8.95
CA VAL A 170 -18.76 7.60 9.15
C VAL A 170 -18.71 7.33 10.66
N ASN A 171 -19.16 6.15 11.06
CA ASN A 171 -19.13 5.73 12.46
C ASN A 171 -17.81 5.01 12.79
N ALA A 172 -17.29 4.22 11.85
CA ALA A 172 -16.00 3.58 11.96
C ALA A 172 -15.40 3.37 10.56
N PHE A 173 -14.10 3.59 10.46
CA PHE A 173 -13.29 3.29 9.29
C PHE A 173 -12.01 2.58 9.77
N SER A 174 -11.65 1.48 9.12
CA SER A 174 -10.38 0.81 9.31
C SER A 174 -9.95 0.11 8.02
N MET A 175 -8.72 0.37 7.60
CA MET A 175 -8.00 -0.38 6.59
C MET A 175 -6.69 -0.83 7.24
N LYS A 176 -6.40 -2.12 7.16
CA LYS A 176 -5.18 -2.73 7.68
C LYS A 176 -4.56 -3.60 6.61
N VAL A 177 -3.29 -3.36 6.35
CA VAL A 177 -2.50 -4.06 5.35
C VAL A 177 -1.31 -4.69 6.03
N LYS A 178 -1.10 -5.98 5.76
CA LYS A 178 0.14 -6.68 6.08
C LYS A 178 0.86 -7.00 4.79
N CYS A 179 2.13 -6.66 4.75
CA CYS A 179 2.98 -6.87 3.60
C CYS A 179 3.94 -8.03 3.84
N ASP A 180 4.39 -8.65 2.75
CA ASP A 180 5.47 -9.63 2.77
C ASP A 180 6.43 -9.36 1.60
N TYR A 181 7.61 -9.97 1.62
CA TYR A 181 8.63 -9.75 0.60
C TYR A 181 8.41 -10.67 -0.61
N ALA A 182 8.42 -10.06 -1.79
CA ALA A 182 8.58 -10.77 -3.04
C ALA A 182 10.05 -11.19 -3.25
N PRO A 183 10.33 -12.17 -4.12
CA PRO A 183 11.70 -12.61 -4.44
C PRO A 183 12.63 -11.49 -4.93
N ASP A 184 12.09 -10.45 -5.57
CA ASP A 184 12.85 -9.29 -6.06
C ASP A 184 13.16 -8.24 -4.97
N GLY A 185 12.71 -8.46 -3.73
CA GLY A 185 12.94 -7.58 -2.60
C GLY A 185 11.88 -6.51 -2.39
N ARG A 186 10.93 -6.31 -3.31
CA ARG A 186 9.77 -5.42 -3.08
C ARG A 186 8.81 -6.05 -2.07
N THR A 187 8.03 -5.23 -1.39
CA THR A 187 6.95 -5.72 -0.53
C THR A 187 5.61 -5.72 -1.24
N TYR A 188 4.85 -6.81 -1.11
CA TYR A 188 3.51 -6.97 -1.67
C TYR A 188 2.48 -7.10 -0.55
N ILE A 189 1.23 -6.74 -0.84
CA ILE A 189 0.08 -6.89 0.05
C ILE A 189 -0.20 -8.38 0.25
N ARG A 190 0.09 -8.92 1.43
CA ARG A 190 -0.23 -10.31 1.78
C ARG A 190 -1.65 -10.43 2.30
N ASP A 191 -2.03 -9.54 3.22
CA ASP A 191 -3.41 -9.41 3.73
C ASP A 191 -3.87 -7.97 3.64
N LEU A 192 -5.15 -7.78 3.27
CA LEU A 192 -5.87 -6.54 3.40
C LEU A 192 -7.18 -6.81 4.13
N THR A 193 -7.41 -6.06 5.22
CA THR A 193 -8.72 -6.01 5.88
C THR A 193 -9.24 -4.59 5.81
N PHE A 194 -10.43 -4.44 5.26
CA PHE A 194 -11.14 -3.17 5.18
C PHE A 194 -12.49 -3.28 5.90
N SER A 195 -12.84 -2.25 6.65
CA SER A 195 -14.11 -2.12 7.35
C SER A 195 -14.56 -0.67 7.36
N LEU A 196 -15.80 -0.46 6.94
CA LEU A 196 -16.45 0.83 6.91
C LEU A 196 -17.89 0.68 7.39
N ALA A 197 -18.24 1.41 8.44
CA ALA A 197 -19.61 1.49 8.94
C ALA A 197 -20.05 2.95 9.02
N GLY A 198 -21.27 3.23 8.61
CA GLY A 198 -21.76 4.60 8.53
C GLY A 198 -23.26 4.71 8.33
N SER A 199 -23.68 5.93 8.04
CA SER A 199 -25.05 6.24 7.66
C SER A 199 -25.08 7.38 6.65
N ALA A 200 -25.90 7.25 5.61
CA ALA A 200 -26.16 8.30 4.64
C ALA A 200 -27.67 8.40 4.41
N MET A 201 -28.21 9.62 4.32
CA MET A 201 -29.66 9.85 4.15
C MET A 201 -30.52 9.04 5.17
N MET A 202 -30.07 9.01 6.43
CA MET A 202 -30.67 8.25 7.54
C MET A 202 -30.65 6.72 7.41
N GLN A 203 -30.10 6.17 6.32
CA GLN A 203 -29.91 4.72 6.13
C GLN A 203 -28.53 4.30 6.63
N LYS A 204 -28.47 3.23 7.41
CA LYS A 204 -27.21 2.64 7.89
C LYS A 204 -26.61 1.75 6.80
N PHE A 205 -25.30 1.74 6.71
CA PHE A 205 -24.56 0.81 5.87
C PHE A 205 -23.34 0.27 6.63
N SER A 206 -22.90 -0.92 6.21
CA SER A 206 -21.67 -1.55 6.68
C SER A 206 -21.06 -2.33 5.53
N GLN A 207 -19.76 -2.18 5.34
CA GLN A 207 -18.96 -2.90 4.37
C GLN A 207 -17.75 -3.47 5.09
N THR A 208 -17.47 -4.74 4.83
CA THR A 208 -16.26 -5.42 5.27
C THR A 208 -15.68 -6.17 4.09
N GLU A 209 -14.37 -6.11 3.94
CA GLU A 209 -13.66 -6.84 2.90
C GLU A 209 -12.38 -7.42 3.51
N HIS A 210 -12.10 -8.66 3.17
CA HIS A 210 -10.84 -9.33 3.44
C HIS A 210 -10.27 -9.82 2.12
N ARG A 211 -9.03 -9.43 1.81
CA ARG A 211 -8.26 -9.99 0.70
C ARG A 211 -6.99 -10.63 1.21
N GLN A 212 -6.63 -11.75 0.62
CA GLN A 212 -5.38 -12.43 0.90
C GLN A 212 -4.72 -12.84 -0.42
N ILE A 213 -3.45 -12.49 -0.58
CA ILE A 213 -2.64 -12.88 -1.74
C ILE A 213 -1.72 -14.04 -1.36
N THR A 214 -1.67 -15.04 -2.23
CA THR A 214 -0.86 -16.25 -2.08
C THR A 214 -0.27 -16.67 -3.41
N ALA A 215 0.60 -17.69 -3.40
CA ALA A 215 1.16 -18.30 -4.60
C ALA A 215 1.80 -17.29 -5.58
N LEU A 216 2.53 -16.30 -5.04
CA LEU A 216 3.23 -15.30 -5.83
C LEU A 216 4.33 -15.97 -6.67
N SER A 217 4.27 -15.80 -8.00
CA SER A 217 5.22 -16.39 -8.94
C SER A 217 5.58 -15.38 -10.03
N GLU A 218 6.88 -15.15 -10.21
CA GLU A 218 7.41 -14.25 -11.23
C GLU A 218 7.02 -14.73 -12.62
N ILE A 219 6.70 -13.78 -13.51
CA ILE A 219 6.49 -14.04 -14.94
C ILE A 219 7.86 -13.97 -15.62
N PRO A 220 8.38 -15.08 -16.17
CA PRO A 220 9.71 -15.09 -16.78
C PRO A 220 9.86 -14.04 -17.88
N GLY A 221 10.97 -13.29 -17.84
CA GLY A 221 11.29 -12.28 -18.86
C GLY A 221 10.51 -10.96 -18.72
N SER A 222 9.72 -10.78 -17.66
CA SER A 222 8.99 -9.53 -17.42
C SER A 222 9.85 -8.40 -16.84
N ALA A 223 11.03 -8.71 -16.27
CA ALA A 223 11.97 -7.71 -15.74
C ALA A 223 12.67 -6.88 -16.83
N THR A 224 12.74 -7.38 -18.06
CA THR A 224 13.30 -6.65 -19.20
C THR A 224 12.27 -5.68 -19.76
N GLY A 225 12.33 -4.44 -19.29
CA GLY A 225 11.42 -3.37 -19.66
C GLY A 225 11.27 -3.18 -21.17
N GLN A 226 10.02 -3.28 -21.62
CA GLN A 226 9.44 -2.47 -22.69
C GLN A 226 7.91 -2.62 -22.60
N ARG A 227 7.26 -1.67 -21.95
CA ARG A 227 5.93 -1.18 -22.32
C ARG A 227 5.98 0.33 -22.31
#